data_AF-A0A496VQ03-F1
#
_entry.id   AF-A0A496VQ03-F1
#
_cell.length_a   1.000
_cell.length_b   1.000
_cell.length_c   1.000
_cell.angle_alpha   90.00
_cell.angle_beta   90.00
_cell.angle_gamma   90.00
#
_symmetry.space_group_name_H-M   'P 1'
#
loop_
_entity.id
_entity.type
_entity.pdbx_description
1 polymer ?
#
loop_
_entity_poly.entity_id
_entity_poly.type
_entity_poly.pdbx_seq_one_letter_code
_entity_poly.pdbx_strand_id
1 'polypeptide(L)'
;MSRLLIQNYHLEVEKIIQYGGSRKETSIRVAFQNLLNDYCATKNFILIPELEYRTKHNTTVYPDGTVKDALRLPWGYWESKDQDDDLDKAIQNKFIKGYPNDNILFEDSQTAVLIQGGFEVQRVSMADADKLDALLTHFIHYERPEVQDFRKAIECFKTDLQTVINTLRQTLDSQNQSNRKFKAAFKSLFTLCQQSINPKINAFDIREMIIQHILTEDIFLTVFNESQFHRENIIATQLEAVVNTFFVGKVRRETLKSLESYYAVIRREAANISNHHEKQKFLKVIYENFYKTYNPKAADRLGIVYTPSEIVRFMIESTDYLLEKHFNRLLADSDVEILD
;
A
#
# COMPACT_ATOMS: atom_id res chain seq x y z
N MET A 1 26.86 7.41 12.88
CA MET A 1 25.90 6.35 13.29
C MET A 1 26.13 5.09 12.46
N SER A 2 26.26 5.21 11.14
CA SER A 2 26.51 4.11 10.20
C SER A 2 27.76 3.24 10.45
N ARG A 3 28.94 3.85 10.67
CA ARG A 3 30.18 3.08 10.94
C ARG A 3 30.08 2.14 12.14
N LEU A 4 29.31 2.51 13.17
CA LEU A 4 29.11 1.67 14.35
C LEU A 4 28.27 0.43 14.01
N LEU A 5 27.27 0.56 13.13
CA LEU A 5 26.43 -0.54 12.68
C LEU A 5 27.26 -1.59 11.92
N ILE A 6 28.14 -1.13 11.02
CA ILE A 6 29.02 -2.01 10.26
C ILE A 6 30.05 -2.70 11.16
N GLN A 7 30.62 -1.97 12.12
CA GLN A 7 31.53 -2.58 13.10
C GLN A 7 30.83 -3.64 13.95
N ASN A 8 29.58 -3.38 14.38
CA ASN A 8 28.78 -4.36 15.11
C ASN A 8 28.51 -5.60 14.25
N TYR A 9 28.16 -5.41 12.98
CA TYR A 9 28.00 -6.49 12.02
C TYR A 9 29.29 -7.32 11.86
N HIS A 10 30.45 -6.68 11.68
CA HIS A 10 31.73 -7.40 11.57
C HIS A 10 32.02 -8.22 12.83
N LEU A 11 31.81 -7.66 14.02
CA LEU A 11 31.97 -8.38 15.29
C LEU A 11 30.99 -9.54 15.44
N GLU A 12 29.75 -9.39 14.96
CA GLU A 12 28.75 -10.44 14.96
C GLU A 12 29.15 -11.59 14.03
N VAL A 13 29.60 -11.28 12.81
CA VAL A 13 30.11 -12.27 11.84
C VAL A 13 31.33 -13.00 12.39
N GLU A 14 32.30 -12.30 12.97
CA GLU A 14 33.48 -12.92 13.59
C GLU A 14 33.09 -13.89 14.72
N LYS A 15 32.14 -13.50 15.58
CA LYS A 15 31.61 -14.38 16.63
C LYS A 15 30.94 -15.61 16.04
N ILE A 16 30.07 -15.45 15.05
CA ILE A 16 29.38 -16.58 14.39
C ILE A 16 30.41 -17.57 13.84
N ILE A 17 31.47 -17.08 13.19
CA ILE A 17 32.54 -17.92 12.64
C ILE A 17 33.34 -18.61 13.75
N GLN A 18 33.70 -17.89 14.82
CA GLN A 18 34.48 -18.44 15.94
C GLN A 18 33.73 -19.52 16.72
N TYR A 19 32.45 -19.31 17.02
CA TYR A 19 31.67 -20.19 17.88
C TYR A 19 30.89 -21.27 17.12
N GLY A 20 30.48 -21.00 15.87
CA GLY A 20 29.67 -21.90 15.06
C GLY A 20 30.45 -22.87 14.18
N GLY A 21 31.74 -22.62 13.95
CA GLY A 21 32.64 -23.51 13.17
C GLY A 21 32.25 -23.71 11.69
N SER A 22 31.21 -23.04 11.20
CA SER A 22 30.74 -23.14 9.82
C SER A 22 30.47 -21.75 9.26
N ARG A 23 30.85 -21.51 8.00
CA ARG A 23 30.57 -20.28 7.25
C ARG A 23 29.23 -20.34 6.50
N LYS A 24 28.28 -21.16 6.98
CA LYS A 24 27.02 -21.40 6.27
C LYS A 24 26.22 -20.10 6.13
N GLU A 25 25.77 -19.81 4.91
CA GLU A 25 24.96 -18.64 4.51
C GLU A 25 23.83 -18.36 5.48
N THR A 26 23.13 -19.39 5.97
CA THR A 26 21.97 -19.23 6.86
C THR A 26 22.26 -18.48 8.16
N SER A 27 23.49 -18.55 8.69
CA SER A 27 23.86 -17.83 9.92
C SER A 27 24.34 -16.41 9.64
N ILE A 28 25.08 -16.19 8.55
CA ILE A 28 25.61 -14.87 8.20
C ILE A 28 24.53 -13.98 7.58
N ARG A 29 23.58 -14.57 6.83
CA ARG A 29 22.39 -13.92 6.30
C ARG A 29 21.62 -13.19 7.40
N VAL A 30 21.45 -13.77 8.59
CA VAL A 30 20.74 -13.13 9.71
C VAL A 30 21.48 -11.89 10.21
N ALA A 31 22.81 -11.95 10.34
CA ALA A 31 23.61 -10.79 10.75
C ALA A 31 23.51 -9.65 9.72
N PHE A 32 23.55 -9.98 8.43
CA PHE A 32 23.39 -8.96 7.38
C PHE A 32 21.97 -8.40 7.33
N GLN A 33 20.95 -9.24 7.55
CA GLN A 33 19.56 -8.80 7.67
C GLN A 33 19.38 -7.78 8.81
N ASN A 34 20.02 -8.02 9.96
CA ASN A 34 20.00 -7.10 11.10
C ASN A 34 20.67 -5.77 10.75
N LEU A 35 21.84 -5.81 10.11
CA LEU A 35 22.51 -4.62 9.59
C LEU A 35 21.58 -3.82 8.66
N LEU A 36 20.96 -4.50 7.69
CA LEU A 36 20.07 -3.85 6.74
C LEU A 36 18.81 -3.27 7.40
N ASN A 37 18.27 -3.95 8.42
CA ASN A 37 17.19 -3.44 9.26
C ASN A 37 17.55 -2.12 9.94
N ASP A 38 18.75 -2.02 10.53
CA ASP A 38 19.21 -0.80 11.20
C ASP A 38 19.34 0.37 10.21
N TYR A 39 19.82 0.11 8.98
CA TYR A 39 19.84 1.11 7.92
C TYR A 39 18.41 1.52 7.50
N CYS A 40 17.50 0.57 7.34
CA CYS A 40 16.09 0.84 7.02
C CYS A 40 15.40 1.69 8.09
N ALA A 41 15.68 1.44 9.37
CA ALA A 41 15.09 2.16 10.49
C ALA A 41 15.36 3.67 10.43
N THR A 42 16.52 4.10 9.92
CA THR A 42 16.86 5.52 9.76
C THR A 42 15.93 6.29 8.81
N LYS A 43 15.21 5.56 7.93
CA LYS A 43 14.25 6.10 6.95
C LYS A 43 12.79 5.74 7.26
N ASN A 44 12.53 5.12 8.42
CA ASN A 44 11.25 4.49 8.73
C ASN A 44 10.83 3.46 7.66
N PHE A 45 11.82 2.76 7.09
CA PHE A 45 11.56 1.62 6.22
C PHE A 45 11.52 0.32 7.03
N ILE A 46 10.81 -0.65 6.49
CA ILE A 46 10.67 -1.99 7.05
C ILE A 46 11.21 -2.98 6.03
N LEU A 47 12.16 -3.82 6.43
CA LEU A 47 12.61 -4.96 5.64
C LEU A 47 11.70 -6.15 5.94
N ILE A 48 11.05 -6.67 4.90
CA ILE A 48 10.16 -7.83 4.99
C ILE A 48 10.86 -9.03 4.34
N PRO A 49 11.19 -10.08 5.10
CA PRO A 49 11.80 -11.29 4.53
C PRO A 49 10.85 -12.05 3.62
N GLU A 50 11.39 -12.63 2.54
CA GLU A 50 10.72 -13.64 1.70
C GLU A 50 9.33 -13.22 1.20
N LEU A 51 9.15 -11.93 0.91
CA LEU A 51 7.91 -11.41 0.39
C LEU A 51 7.73 -11.82 -1.07
N GLU A 52 6.53 -12.30 -1.42
CA GLU A 52 6.18 -12.63 -2.81
C GLU A 52 6.40 -11.43 -3.76
N TYR A 53 7.07 -11.69 -4.88
CA TYR A 53 7.24 -10.77 -6.00
C TYR A 53 6.78 -11.43 -7.30
N ARG A 54 5.83 -10.78 -7.97
CA ARG A 54 5.32 -11.23 -9.28
C ARG A 54 6.18 -10.65 -10.39
N THR A 55 6.78 -11.53 -11.19
CA THR A 55 7.68 -11.14 -12.27
C THR A 55 6.92 -10.71 -13.53
N LYS A 56 7.63 -10.06 -14.45
CA LYS A 56 7.11 -9.72 -15.79
C LYS A 56 6.73 -10.95 -16.63
N HIS A 57 7.24 -12.13 -16.27
CA HIS A 57 6.93 -13.40 -16.91
C HIS A 57 5.70 -14.09 -16.31
N ASN A 58 4.97 -13.39 -15.42
CA ASN A 58 3.80 -13.93 -14.71
C ASN A 58 4.13 -15.14 -13.82
N THR A 59 5.39 -15.23 -13.36
CA THR A 59 5.85 -16.18 -12.35
C THR A 59 5.99 -15.49 -11.00
N THR A 60 6.03 -16.25 -9.93
CA THR A 60 6.29 -15.74 -8.58
C THR A 60 7.71 -16.10 -8.14
N VAL A 61 8.43 -15.13 -7.57
CA VAL A 61 9.72 -15.32 -6.91
C VAL A 61 9.69 -14.69 -5.52
N TYR A 62 10.65 -15.05 -4.68
CA TYR A 62 10.75 -14.60 -3.30
C TYR A 62 12.14 -14.03 -3.08
N PRO A 63 12.30 -12.68 -3.05
CA PRO A 63 13.53 -12.04 -2.60
C PRO A 63 13.79 -12.32 -1.13
N ASP A 64 15.05 -12.51 -0.74
CA ASP A 64 15.41 -12.76 0.67
C ASP A 64 14.98 -11.62 1.59
N GLY A 65 14.97 -10.39 1.09
CA GLY A 65 14.34 -9.25 1.75
C GLY A 65 13.76 -8.23 0.76
N THR A 66 12.63 -7.62 1.14
CA THR A 66 12.02 -6.50 0.43
C THR A 66 11.89 -5.30 1.37
N VAL A 67 12.52 -4.18 1.00
CA VAL A 67 12.44 -2.91 1.74
C VAL A 67 11.16 -2.19 1.33
N LYS A 68 10.30 -1.85 2.30
CA LYS A 68 9.08 -1.06 2.08
C LYS A 68 9.06 0.18 2.96
N ASP A 69 8.46 1.26 2.47
CA ASP A 69 8.18 2.45 3.28
C ASP A 69 6.83 2.34 4.03
N ALA A 70 6.48 3.40 4.76
CA ALA A 70 5.20 3.51 5.45
C ALA A 70 3.99 3.45 4.50
N LEU A 71 4.16 3.80 3.22
CA LEU A 71 3.14 3.69 2.17
C LEU A 71 3.12 2.29 1.54
N ARG A 72 3.98 1.38 2.02
CA ARG A 72 4.16 -0.01 1.56
C ARG A 72 4.66 -0.12 0.13
N LEU A 73 5.23 0.95 -0.41
CA LEU A 73 5.87 0.91 -1.72
C LEU A 73 7.22 0.18 -1.61
N PRO A 74 7.56 -0.72 -2.55
CA PRO A 74 8.85 -1.39 -2.54
C PRO A 74 9.96 -0.43 -3.00
N TRP A 75 10.94 -0.21 -2.12
CA TRP A 75 12.10 0.64 -2.33
C TRP A 75 13.32 -0.11 -2.83
N GLY A 76 13.49 -1.35 -2.42
CA GLY A 76 14.61 -2.18 -2.84
C GLY A 76 14.47 -3.62 -2.40
N TYR A 77 15.34 -4.45 -2.93
CA TYR A 77 15.37 -5.88 -2.70
C TYR A 77 16.75 -6.32 -2.24
N TRP A 78 16.83 -7.39 -1.49
CA TRP A 78 18.08 -7.98 -1.04
C TRP A 78 18.07 -9.48 -1.29
N GLU A 79 19.23 -9.99 -1.71
CA GLU A 79 19.52 -11.38 -1.98
C GLU A 79 20.88 -11.75 -1.35
N SER A 80 20.87 -12.78 -0.51
CA SER A 80 22.06 -13.37 0.10
C SER A 80 22.45 -14.64 -0.66
N LYS A 81 23.75 -14.94 -0.75
CA LYS A 81 24.30 -16.12 -1.44
C LYS A 81 25.40 -16.76 -0.60
N ASP A 82 25.67 -18.04 -0.88
CA ASP A 82 26.81 -18.75 -0.31
C ASP A 82 28.15 -18.22 -0.84
N GLN A 83 29.20 -18.29 -0.01
CA GLN A 83 30.57 -17.88 -0.37
C GLN A 83 31.18 -18.70 -1.51
N ASP A 84 30.67 -19.91 -1.75
CA ASP A 84 31.15 -20.83 -2.76
C ASP A 84 30.47 -20.62 -4.13
N ASP A 85 29.47 -19.74 -4.20
CA ASP A 85 28.80 -19.37 -5.44
C ASP A 85 29.60 -18.34 -6.24
N ASP A 86 29.64 -18.54 -7.56
CA ASP A 86 30.02 -17.46 -8.47
C ASP A 86 28.92 -16.40 -8.46
N LEU A 87 29.14 -15.33 -7.69
CA LEU A 87 28.17 -14.27 -7.46
C LEU A 87 27.62 -13.67 -8.76
N ASP A 88 28.47 -13.53 -9.80
CA ASP A 88 28.05 -12.97 -11.08
C ASP A 88 27.10 -13.92 -11.82
N LYS A 89 27.39 -15.24 -11.80
CA LYS A 89 26.46 -16.25 -12.32
C LYS A 89 25.16 -16.29 -11.53
N ALA A 90 25.22 -16.16 -10.21
CA ALA A 90 24.04 -16.15 -9.35
C ALA A 90 23.13 -14.95 -9.68
N ILE A 91 23.71 -13.76 -9.83
CA ILE A 91 23.01 -12.53 -10.25
C ILE A 91 22.33 -12.75 -11.61
N GLN A 92 23.07 -13.24 -12.61
CA GLN A 92 22.51 -13.50 -13.95
C GLN A 92 21.34 -14.49 -13.90
N ASN A 93 21.48 -15.59 -13.16
CA ASN A 93 20.43 -16.60 -12.99
C ASN A 93 19.17 -16.02 -12.34
N LYS A 94 19.32 -15.10 -11.37
CA LYS A 94 18.19 -14.42 -10.73
C LYS A 94 17.45 -13.50 -11.72
N PHE A 95 18.18 -12.75 -12.55
CA PHE A 95 17.53 -11.93 -13.57
C PHE A 95 16.84 -12.75 -14.67
N ILE A 96 17.40 -13.89 -15.07
CA ILE A 96 16.73 -14.82 -15.99
C ILE A 96 15.41 -15.33 -15.39
N LYS A 97 15.35 -15.56 -14.07
CA LYS A 97 14.13 -15.93 -13.35
C LYS A 97 13.14 -14.78 -13.18
N GLY A 98 13.50 -13.55 -13.57
CA GLY A 98 12.64 -12.37 -13.51
C GLY A 98 12.70 -11.61 -12.18
N TYR A 99 13.74 -11.80 -11.37
CA TYR A 99 13.96 -10.97 -10.17
C TYR A 99 14.07 -9.48 -10.52
N PRO A 100 13.66 -8.59 -9.60
CA PRO A 100 13.72 -7.15 -9.83
C PRO A 100 15.17 -6.69 -10.02
N ASN A 101 15.39 -5.76 -10.95
CA ASN A 101 16.71 -5.22 -11.29
C ASN A 101 16.81 -3.70 -11.11
N ASP A 102 15.81 -3.07 -10.48
CA ASP A 102 15.70 -1.61 -10.38
C ASP A 102 16.43 -1.03 -9.15
N ASN A 103 16.37 -1.72 -8.01
CA ASN A 103 17.20 -1.45 -6.83
C ASN A 103 17.35 -2.75 -6.04
N ILE A 104 18.40 -3.52 -6.29
CA ILE A 104 18.63 -4.81 -5.65
C ILE A 104 20.08 -4.92 -5.17
N LEU A 105 20.22 -5.42 -3.95
CA LEU A 105 21.49 -5.68 -3.29
C LEU A 105 21.75 -7.18 -3.26
N PHE A 106 22.87 -7.60 -3.82
CA PHE A 106 23.37 -8.97 -3.74
C PHE A 106 24.58 -9.03 -2.83
N GLU A 107 24.69 -10.08 -2.03
CA GLU A 107 25.89 -10.34 -1.25
C GLU A 107 26.18 -11.82 -1.02
N ASP A 108 27.46 -12.14 -0.83
CA ASP A 108 27.98 -13.48 -0.54
C ASP A 108 28.84 -13.51 0.74
N SER A 109 28.60 -12.57 1.67
CA SER A 109 29.40 -12.32 2.88
C SER A 109 30.86 -11.89 2.66
N GLN A 110 31.37 -11.85 1.43
CA GLN A 110 32.69 -11.33 1.07
C GLN A 110 32.60 -10.05 0.24
N THR A 111 31.60 -9.99 -0.63
CA THR A 111 31.34 -8.95 -1.61
C THR A 111 29.88 -8.53 -1.53
N ALA A 112 29.64 -7.23 -1.61
CA ALA A 112 28.31 -6.66 -1.83
C ALA A 112 28.27 -6.01 -3.21
N VAL A 113 27.22 -6.28 -3.97
CA VAL A 113 26.96 -5.75 -5.31
C VAL A 113 25.61 -5.06 -5.33
N LEU A 114 25.61 -3.77 -5.68
CA LEU A 114 24.42 -2.97 -5.81
C LEU A 114 24.07 -2.78 -7.29
N ILE A 115 22.85 -3.17 -7.66
CA ILE A 115 22.30 -3.02 -9.00
C ILE A 115 21.13 -2.05 -8.96
N GLN A 116 21.19 -1.00 -9.79
CA GLN A 116 20.14 -0.01 -9.90
C GLN A 116 19.84 0.32 -11.35
N GLY A 117 18.56 0.46 -11.70
CA GLY A 117 18.12 0.71 -13.08
C GLY A 117 18.61 -0.34 -14.09
N GLY A 118 18.88 -1.57 -13.65
CA GLY A 118 19.41 -2.67 -14.47
C GLY A 118 20.93 -2.68 -14.64
N PHE A 119 21.66 -1.77 -14.01
CA PHE A 119 23.12 -1.68 -14.10
C PHE A 119 23.78 -1.88 -12.74
N GLU A 120 24.94 -2.54 -12.73
CA GLU A 120 25.79 -2.58 -11.54
C GLU A 120 26.35 -1.17 -11.29
N VAL A 121 26.00 -0.59 -10.16
CA VAL A 121 26.41 0.76 -9.76
C VAL A 121 27.63 0.71 -8.86
N GLN A 122 27.71 -0.32 -8.00
CA GLN A 122 28.78 -0.42 -7.02
C GLN A 122 29.05 -1.88 -6.64
N ARG A 123 30.33 -2.21 -6.47
CA ARG A 123 30.80 -3.48 -5.91
C ARG A 123 31.88 -3.23 -4.89
N VAL A 124 31.72 -3.77 -3.70
CA VAL A 124 32.60 -3.51 -2.56
C VAL A 124 32.89 -4.79 -1.80
N SER A 125 34.04 -4.85 -1.13
CA SER A 125 34.30 -5.91 -0.16
C SER A 125 33.53 -5.63 1.13
N MET A 126 32.92 -6.67 1.70
CA MET A 126 32.27 -6.62 3.01
C MET A 126 33.24 -6.22 4.14
N ALA A 127 34.55 -6.43 3.97
CA ALA A 127 35.56 -6.05 4.94
C ALA A 127 35.87 -4.54 4.93
N ASP A 128 35.57 -3.84 3.83
CA ASP A 128 35.83 -2.40 3.71
C ASP A 128 34.64 -1.61 4.28
N ALA A 129 34.74 -1.27 5.57
CA ALA A 129 33.64 -0.63 6.29
C ALA A 129 33.18 0.69 5.68
N ASP A 130 34.09 1.50 5.14
CA ASP A 130 33.75 2.80 4.56
C ASP A 130 33.02 2.63 3.21
N LYS A 131 33.48 1.69 2.38
CA LYS A 131 32.81 1.43 1.10
C LYS A 131 31.48 0.70 1.28
N LEU A 132 31.38 -0.20 2.25
CA LEU A 132 30.12 -0.87 2.59
C LEU A 132 29.08 0.14 3.10
N ASP A 133 29.49 1.09 3.95
CA ASP A 133 28.60 2.18 4.39
C ASP A 133 28.07 2.99 3.22
N ALA A 134 28.97 3.42 2.33
CA ALA A 134 28.59 4.18 1.16
C ALA A 134 27.60 3.40 0.28
N LEU A 135 27.82 2.10 0.07
CA LEU A 135 26.94 1.24 -0.72
C LEU A 135 25.56 1.09 -0.07
N LEU A 136 25.49 0.74 1.22
CA LEU A 136 24.22 0.58 1.93
C LEU A 136 23.44 1.90 2.00
N THR A 137 24.15 3.01 2.22
CA THR A 137 23.58 4.35 2.17
C THR A 137 22.99 4.63 0.78
N HIS A 138 23.72 4.30 -0.30
CA HIS A 138 23.24 4.47 -1.67
C HIS A 138 21.98 3.61 -1.95
N PHE A 139 21.96 2.37 -1.46
CA PHE A 139 20.82 1.45 -1.60
C PHE A 139 19.55 2.01 -0.95
N ILE A 140 19.61 2.49 0.31
CA ILE A 140 18.42 3.00 1.02
C ILE A 140 18.01 4.41 0.60
N HIS A 141 18.89 5.17 -0.06
CA HIS A 141 18.59 6.51 -0.56
C HIS A 141 18.12 6.53 -2.02
N TYR A 142 18.11 5.38 -2.69
CA TYR A 142 17.63 5.28 -4.06
C TYR A 142 16.13 5.49 -4.11
N GLU A 143 15.72 6.68 -4.52
CA GLU A 143 14.33 6.97 -4.79
C GLU A 143 14.00 6.54 -6.21
N ARG A 144 13.26 5.43 -6.33
CA ARG A 144 12.78 4.93 -7.61
C ARG A 144 11.91 6.00 -8.28
N PRO A 145 12.02 6.19 -9.61
CA PRO A 145 11.19 7.17 -10.33
C PRO A 145 9.70 7.02 -10.03
N GLU A 146 9.21 5.79 -9.89
CA GLU A 146 7.80 5.51 -9.60
C GLU A 146 7.36 6.03 -8.23
N VAL A 147 8.22 5.92 -7.22
CA VAL A 147 7.95 6.42 -5.87
C VAL A 147 8.00 7.94 -5.83
N GLN A 148 8.94 8.55 -6.57
CA GLN A 148 9.02 9.99 -6.71
C GLN A 148 7.77 10.55 -7.39
N ASP A 149 7.34 9.92 -8.49
CA ASP A 149 6.11 10.27 -9.21
C ASP A 149 4.89 10.17 -8.29
N PHE A 150 4.79 9.09 -7.51
CA PHE A 150 3.68 8.90 -6.59
C PHE A 150 3.63 9.95 -5.48
N ARG A 151 4.78 10.27 -4.87
CA ARG A 151 4.85 11.32 -3.84
C ARG A 151 4.51 12.69 -4.41
N LYS A 152 5.05 13.04 -5.57
CA LYS A 152 4.70 14.28 -6.27
C LYS A 152 3.21 14.33 -6.58
N ALA A 153 2.64 13.23 -7.05
CA ALA A 153 1.21 13.13 -7.33
C ALA A 153 0.34 13.32 -6.08
N ILE A 154 0.75 12.79 -4.93
CA ILE A 154 0.06 13.05 -3.64
C ILE A 154 0.09 14.53 -3.26
N GLU A 155 1.24 15.21 -3.41
CA GLU A 155 1.35 16.62 -3.05
C GLU A 155 0.55 17.53 -4.00
N CYS A 156 0.58 17.26 -5.32
CA CYS A 156 -0.28 17.95 -6.28
C CYS A 156 -1.76 17.69 -5.97
N PHE A 157 -2.12 16.43 -5.68
CA PHE A 157 -3.47 16.04 -5.30
C PHE A 157 -3.98 16.84 -4.10
N LYS A 158 -3.17 17.03 -3.05
CA LYS A 158 -3.57 17.83 -1.88
C LYS A 158 -3.99 19.24 -2.26
N THR A 159 -3.26 19.86 -3.17
CA THR A 159 -3.53 21.23 -3.64
C THR A 159 -4.77 21.27 -4.53
N ASP A 160 -4.85 20.35 -5.50
CA ASP A 160 -5.91 20.35 -6.51
C ASP A 160 -7.26 19.89 -5.97
N LEU A 161 -7.25 18.97 -5.00
CA LEU A 161 -8.45 18.40 -4.40
C LEU A 161 -9.36 19.49 -3.84
N GLN A 162 -8.81 20.49 -3.15
CA GLN A 162 -9.63 21.55 -2.56
C GLN A 162 -10.36 22.38 -3.62
N THR A 163 -9.70 22.64 -4.76
CA THR A 163 -10.30 23.33 -5.91
C THR A 163 -11.42 22.51 -6.51
N VAL A 164 -11.22 21.20 -6.67
CA VAL A 164 -12.23 20.28 -7.20
C VAL A 164 -13.43 20.18 -6.25
N ILE A 165 -13.21 20.02 -4.95
CA ILE A 165 -14.27 19.98 -3.93
C ILE A 165 -15.13 21.25 -4.00
N ASN A 166 -14.49 22.42 -4.05
CA ASN A 166 -15.20 23.69 -4.12
C ASN A 166 -16.04 23.80 -5.40
N THR A 167 -15.48 23.38 -6.53
CA THR A 167 -16.18 23.34 -7.83
C THR A 167 -17.39 22.40 -7.76
N LEU A 168 -17.24 21.21 -7.19
CA LEU A 168 -18.33 20.25 -7.02
C LEU A 168 -19.43 20.80 -6.10
N ARG A 169 -19.07 21.43 -4.98
CA ARG A 169 -20.05 22.06 -4.06
C ARG A 169 -20.88 23.13 -4.76
N GLN A 170 -20.22 24.03 -5.50
CA GLN A 170 -20.89 25.08 -6.28
C GLN A 170 -21.77 24.52 -7.40
N THR A 171 -21.29 23.46 -8.06
CA THR A 171 -22.06 22.77 -9.09
C THR A 171 -23.34 22.19 -8.48
N LEU A 172 -23.25 21.47 -7.35
CA LEU A 172 -24.40 20.93 -6.65
C LEU A 172 -25.41 22.01 -6.24
N ASP A 173 -24.94 23.17 -5.76
CA ASP A 173 -25.83 24.30 -5.44
C ASP A 173 -26.59 24.80 -6.69
N SER A 174 -25.89 24.94 -7.81
CA SER A 174 -26.47 25.37 -9.08
C SER A 174 -27.50 24.36 -9.63
N GLN A 175 -27.20 23.07 -9.52
CA GLN A 175 -28.12 21.99 -9.92
C GLN A 175 -29.35 21.94 -9.01
N ASN A 176 -29.18 22.15 -7.71
CA ASN A 176 -30.29 22.22 -6.76
C ASN A 176 -31.19 23.45 -6.98
N GLN A 177 -30.76 24.45 -7.75
CA GLN A 177 -31.62 25.57 -8.12
C GLN A 177 -32.38 25.31 -9.42
N SER A 178 -31.71 24.78 -10.44
CA SER A 178 -32.19 24.79 -11.83
C SER A 178 -32.57 23.42 -12.41
N ASN A 179 -32.00 22.31 -11.91
CA ASN A 179 -32.15 21.00 -12.53
C ASN A 179 -33.23 20.16 -11.83
N ARG A 180 -34.38 19.98 -12.51
CA ARG A 180 -35.52 19.19 -11.99
C ARG A 180 -35.17 17.71 -11.82
N LYS A 181 -34.38 17.12 -12.71
CA LYS A 181 -33.96 15.70 -12.62
C LYS A 181 -33.07 15.49 -11.40
N PHE A 182 -32.10 16.38 -11.21
CA PHE A 182 -31.24 16.38 -10.02
C PHE A 182 -32.05 16.47 -8.73
N LYS A 183 -32.97 17.44 -8.62
CA LYS A 183 -33.83 17.59 -7.43
C LYS A 183 -34.62 16.32 -7.10
N ALA A 184 -35.18 15.67 -8.10
CA ALA A 184 -35.94 14.44 -7.92
C ALA A 184 -35.05 13.29 -7.44
N ALA A 185 -33.90 13.08 -8.09
CA ALA A 185 -32.95 12.05 -7.72
C ALA A 185 -32.37 12.30 -6.31
N PHE A 186 -31.98 13.54 -6.02
CA PHE A 186 -31.47 13.94 -4.70
C PHE A 186 -32.51 13.69 -3.60
N LYS A 187 -33.78 14.04 -3.83
CA LYS A 187 -34.85 13.78 -2.86
C LYS A 187 -35.04 12.28 -2.61
N SER A 188 -34.99 11.47 -3.67
CA SER A 188 -35.08 10.01 -3.56
C SER A 188 -33.95 9.43 -2.71
N LEU A 189 -32.71 9.83 -3.01
CA LEU A 189 -31.52 9.43 -2.24
C LEU A 189 -31.63 9.88 -0.78
N PHE A 190 -32.03 11.13 -0.53
CA PHE A 190 -32.18 11.67 0.82
C PHE A 190 -33.19 10.87 1.65
N THR A 191 -34.36 10.58 1.08
CA THR A 191 -35.38 9.74 1.76
C THR A 191 -34.87 8.33 2.03
N LEU A 192 -34.19 7.70 1.06
CA LEU A 192 -33.60 6.38 1.24
C LEU A 192 -32.57 6.37 2.38
N CYS A 193 -31.64 7.32 2.41
CA CYS A 193 -30.65 7.41 3.47
C CYS A 193 -31.27 7.62 4.85
N GLN A 194 -32.33 8.44 4.96
CA GLN A 194 -33.04 8.62 6.23
C GLN A 194 -33.76 7.34 6.69
N GLN A 195 -34.28 6.55 5.76
CA GLN A 195 -34.97 5.29 6.06
C GLN A 195 -34.02 4.13 6.36
N SER A 196 -32.90 4.04 5.64
CA SER A 196 -31.98 2.89 5.71
C SER A 196 -30.77 3.11 6.61
N ILE A 197 -30.37 4.35 6.87
CA ILE A 197 -29.14 4.66 7.64
C ILE A 197 -29.48 5.39 8.94
N ASN A 198 -29.96 6.63 8.85
CA ASN A 198 -30.25 7.43 10.04
C ASN A 198 -31.23 8.59 9.74
N PRO A 199 -32.37 8.69 10.44
CA PRO A 199 -33.34 9.77 10.25
C PRO A 199 -32.78 11.19 10.45
N LYS A 200 -31.65 11.34 11.16
CA LYS A 200 -30.99 12.64 11.42
C LYS A 200 -30.12 13.14 10.27
N ILE A 201 -29.93 12.33 9.22
CA ILE A 201 -29.23 12.76 8.01
C ILE A 201 -29.92 14.00 7.44
N ASN A 202 -29.12 15.00 7.09
CA ASN A 202 -29.56 16.26 6.51
C ASN A 202 -29.05 16.42 5.07
N ALA A 203 -29.50 17.47 4.38
CA ALA A 203 -29.15 17.70 2.98
C ALA A 203 -27.65 17.96 2.77
N PHE A 204 -26.95 18.54 3.76
CA PHE A 204 -25.51 18.73 3.71
C PHE A 204 -24.78 17.37 3.70
N ASP A 205 -25.21 16.42 4.52
CA ASP A 205 -24.62 15.08 4.57
C ASP A 205 -24.73 14.37 3.20
N ILE A 206 -25.89 14.43 2.55
CA ILE A 206 -26.08 13.85 1.20
C ILE A 206 -25.19 14.52 0.16
N ARG A 207 -25.03 15.85 0.21
CA ARG A 207 -24.13 16.57 -0.69
C ARG A 207 -22.70 16.09 -0.53
N GLU A 208 -22.24 15.93 0.71
CA GLU A 208 -20.90 15.43 1.00
C GLU A 208 -20.73 13.96 0.60
N MET A 209 -21.76 13.12 0.75
CA MET A 209 -21.76 11.74 0.24
C MET A 209 -21.60 11.69 -1.28
N ILE A 210 -22.32 12.54 -2.03
CA ILE A 210 -22.20 12.62 -3.49
C ILE A 210 -20.78 13.04 -3.90
N ILE A 211 -20.19 14.03 -3.22
CA ILE A 211 -18.82 14.47 -3.51
C ILE A 211 -17.81 13.36 -3.22
N GLN A 212 -17.93 12.70 -2.07
CA GLN A 212 -17.05 11.58 -1.70
C GLN A 212 -17.17 10.43 -2.70
N HIS A 213 -18.39 10.09 -3.14
CA HIS A 213 -18.62 9.09 -4.18
C HIS A 213 -17.89 9.45 -5.48
N ILE A 214 -18.10 10.66 -6.00
CA ILE A 214 -17.44 11.13 -7.23
C ILE A 214 -15.91 11.01 -7.15
N LEU A 215 -15.32 11.35 -5.99
CA LEU A 215 -13.87 11.42 -5.83
C LEU A 215 -13.22 10.06 -5.56
N THR A 216 -13.98 9.09 -5.03
CA THR A 216 -13.45 7.79 -4.60
C THR A 216 -13.83 6.64 -5.52
N GLU A 217 -14.91 6.76 -6.29
CA GLU A 217 -15.41 5.72 -7.21
C GLU A 217 -14.30 5.17 -8.11
N ASP A 218 -13.58 6.06 -8.82
CA ASP A 218 -12.53 5.65 -9.75
C ASP A 218 -11.34 5.00 -9.04
N ILE A 219 -11.05 5.38 -7.78
CA ILE A 219 -10.00 4.76 -6.96
C ILE A 219 -10.38 3.32 -6.63
N PHE A 220 -11.60 3.09 -6.12
CA PHE A 220 -12.02 1.74 -5.73
C PHE A 220 -12.16 0.80 -6.94
N LEU A 221 -12.77 1.27 -8.04
CA LEU A 221 -12.90 0.50 -9.28
C LEU A 221 -11.52 0.07 -9.81
N THR A 222 -10.54 0.97 -9.75
CA THR A 222 -9.16 0.71 -10.15
C THR A 222 -8.48 -0.31 -9.26
N VAL A 223 -8.52 -0.13 -7.93
CA VAL A 223 -7.72 -0.91 -6.99
C VAL A 223 -8.22 -2.35 -6.91
N PHE A 224 -9.54 -2.55 -6.81
CA PHE A 224 -10.08 -3.88 -6.59
C PHE A 224 -10.28 -4.65 -7.90
N ASN A 225 -10.40 -3.99 -9.04
CA ASN A 225 -10.77 -4.62 -10.32
C ASN A 225 -12.09 -5.45 -10.22
N GLU A 226 -12.83 -5.29 -9.13
CA GLU A 226 -14.10 -5.94 -8.82
C GLU A 226 -15.22 -4.95 -9.10
N SER A 227 -15.40 -4.64 -10.39
CA SER A 227 -16.50 -3.77 -10.84
C SER A 227 -17.88 -4.25 -10.41
N GLN A 228 -18.01 -5.52 -10.00
CA GLN A 228 -19.24 -6.13 -9.53
C GLN A 228 -19.70 -5.60 -8.17
N PHE A 229 -18.79 -5.41 -7.20
CA PHE A 229 -19.14 -4.89 -5.87
C PHE A 229 -19.75 -3.48 -5.94
N HIS A 230 -19.19 -2.61 -6.79
CA HIS A 230 -19.75 -1.26 -7.00
C HIS A 230 -21.12 -1.27 -7.67
N ARG A 231 -21.36 -2.22 -8.58
CA ARG A 231 -22.65 -2.34 -9.30
C ARG A 231 -23.75 -2.95 -8.43
N GLU A 232 -23.39 -3.79 -7.47
CA GLU A 232 -24.34 -4.44 -6.55
C GLU A 232 -24.63 -3.59 -5.31
N ASN A 233 -23.78 -2.60 -4.99
CA ASN A 233 -24.03 -1.69 -3.90
C ASN A 233 -25.20 -0.73 -4.23
N ILE A 234 -26.32 -0.92 -3.53
CA ILE A 234 -27.55 -0.12 -3.71
C ILE A 234 -27.29 1.37 -3.46
N ILE A 235 -26.50 1.71 -2.45
CA ILE A 235 -26.18 3.11 -2.12
C ILE A 235 -25.33 3.73 -3.24
N ALA A 236 -24.32 3.03 -3.73
CA ALA A 236 -23.50 3.48 -4.86
C ALA A 236 -24.36 3.68 -6.11
N THR A 237 -25.27 2.75 -6.41
CA THR A 237 -26.21 2.87 -7.53
C THR A 237 -27.10 4.11 -7.42
N GLN A 238 -27.61 4.41 -6.22
CA GLN A 238 -28.46 5.58 -5.99
C GLN A 238 -27.68 6.90 -6.02
N LEU A 239 -26.44 6.91 -5.51
CA LEU A 239 -25.52 8.03 -5.64
C LEU A 239 -25.22 8.30 -7.12
N GLU A 240 -24.92 7.24 -7.88
CA GLU A 240 -24.61 7.32 -9.30
C GLU A 240 -25.81 7.79 -10.14
N ALA A 241 -27.03 7.42 -9.74
CA ALA A 241 -28.24 7.96 -10.35
C ALA A 241 -28.35 9.49 -10.18
N VAL A 242 -27.92 10.06 -9.05
CA VAL A 242 -27.86 11.52 -8.84
C VAL A 242 -26.73 12.13 -9.67
N VAL A 243 -25.52 11.56 -9.63
CA VAL A 243 -24.34 12.04 -10.38
C VAL A 243 -24.63 12.13 -11.87
N ASN A 244 -25.28 11.12 -12.44
CA ASN A 244 -25.61 11.08 -13.87
C ASN A 244 -26.61 12.15 -14.33
N THR A 245 -27.26 12.87 -13.42
CA THR A 245 -28.15 13.98 -13.78
C THR A 245 -27.42 15.27 -14.16
N PHE A 246 -26.14 15.42 -13.79
CA PHE A 246 -25.41 16.67 -13.96
C PHE A 246 -23.91 16.51 -14.26
N PHE A 247 -23.28 15.42 -13.83
CA PHE A 247 -21.83 15.25 -13.83
C PHE A 247 -21.38 14.18 -14.83
N VAL A 248 -21.67 14.40 -16.10
CA VAL A 248 -21.38 13.45 -17.19
C VAL A 248 -20.48 14.05 -18.28
N GLY A 249 -19.78 13.19 -19.00
CA GLY A 249 -19.05 13.54 -20.22
C GLY A 249 -18.00 14.64 -20.03
N LYS A 250 -18.24 15.81 -20.65
CA LYS A 250 -17.29 16.94 -20.63
C LYS A 250 -17.12 17.53 -19.24
N VAL A 251 -18.22 17.70 -18.49
CA VAL A 251 -18.18 18.30 -17.13
C VAL A 251 -17.31 17.45 -16.20
N ARG A 252 -17.55 16.13 -16.15
CA ARG A 252 -16.74 15.20 -15.35
C ARG A 252 -15.26 15.28 -15.70
N ARG A 253 -14.93 15.22 -17.01
CA ARG A 253 -13.55 15.27 -17.48
C ARG A 253 -12.85 16.58 -17.16
N GLU A 254 -13.52 17.73 -17.32
CA GLU A 254 -12.92 19.03 -17.04
C GLU A 254 -12.73 19.27 -15.55
N THR A 255 -13.72 18.89 -14.72
CA THR A 255 -13.65 19.06 -13.27
C THR A 255 -12.60 18.15 -12.64
N LEU A 256 -12.41 16.92 -13.13
CA LEU A 256 -11.44 15.97 -12.57
C LEU A 256 -10.07 16.02 -13.25
N LYS A 257 -9.88 16.87 -14.27
CA LYS A 257 -8.66 16.92 -15.09
C LYS A 257 -7.37 17.09 -14.28
N SER A 258 -7.41 17.92 -13.24
CA SER A 258 -6.23 18.15 -12.37
C SER A 258 -5.87 16.91 -11.55
N LEU A 259 -6.86 16.09 -11.17
CA LEU A 259 -6.65 14.86 -10.39
C LEU A 259 -6.21 13.67 -11.24
N GLU A 260 -6.23 13.80 -12.57
CA GLU A 260 -5.93 12.69 -13.49
C GLU A 260 -4.50 12.15 -13.31
N SER A 261 -3.54 13.03 -13.02
CA SER A 261 -2.16 12.63 -12.72
C SER A 261 -2.09 11.71 -11.51
N TYR A 262 -2.82 12.04 -10.44
CA TYR A 262 -2.93 11.24 -9.23
C TYR A 262 -3.62 9.89 -9.48
N TYR A 263 -4.75 9.89 -10.17
CA TYR A 263 -5.44 8.65 -10.51
C TYR A 263 -4.62 7.75 -11.44
N ALA A 264 -3.84 8.32 -12.36
CA ALA A 264 -2.94 7.56 -13.21
C ALA A 264 -1.87 6.82 -12.41
N VAL A 265 -1.28 7.46 -11.40
CA VAL A 265 -0.30 6.77 -10.56
C VAL A 265 -0.97 5.68 -9.72
N ILE A 266 -2.15 5.92 -9.12
CA ILE A 266 -2.90 4.87 -8.40
C ILE A 266 -3.18 3.67 -9.32
N ARG A 267 -3.61 3.91 -10.56
CA ARG A 267 -3.86 2.83 -11.54
C ARG A 267 -2.60 2.03 -11.82
N ARG A 268 -1.46 2.70 -12.03
CA ARG A 268 -0.17 2.06 -12.28
C ARG A 268 0.27 1.20 -11.09
N GLU A 269 0.22 1.75 -9.87
CA GLU A 269 0.65 1.02 -8.68
C GLU A 269 -0.32 -0.13 -8.35
N ALA A 270 -1.63 0.08 -8.45
CA ALA A 270 -2.63 -0.95 -8.20
C ALA A 270 -2.52 -2.14 -9.17
N ALA A 271 -2.17 -1.88 -10.45
CA ALA A 271 -1.97 -2.93 -11.44
C ALA A 271 -0.77 -3.85 -11.12
N ASN A 272 0.22 -3.34 -10.37
CA ASN A 272 1.38 -4.10 -9.94
C ASN A 272 1.12 -4.94 -8.67
N ILE A 273 -0.01 -4.75 -7.99
CA ILE A 273 -0.36 -5.47 -6.76
C ILE A 273 -1.27 -6.65 -7.09
N SER A 274 -0.74 -7.88 -7.00
CA SER A 274 -1.50 -9.09 -7.30
C SER A 274 -2.31 -9.64 -6.11
N ASN A 275 -1.88 -9.40 -4.87
CA ASN A 275 -2.48 -9.99 -3.68
C ASN A 275 -3.62 -9.12 -3.12
N HIS A 276 -4.80 -9.70 -2.87
CA HIS A 276 -5.95 -9.00 -2.26
C HIS A 276 -5.61 -8.34 -0.92
N HIS A 277 -4.81 -8.99 -0.08
CA HIS A 277 -4.40 -8.42 1.21
C HIS A 277 -3.50 -7.19 1.00
N GLU A 278 -2.62 -7.21 0.01
CA GLU A 278 -1.81 -6.04 -0.34
C GLU A 278 -2.66 -4.92 -0.96
N LYS A 279 -3.69 -5.25 -1.76
CA LYS A 279 -4.64 -4.28 -2.29
C LYS A 279 -5.43 -3.58 -1.20
N GLN A 280 -5.94 -4.31 -0.20
CA GLN A 280 -6.61 -3.72 0.97
C GLN A 280 -5.67 -2.80 1.73
N LYS A 281 -4.44 -3.26 1.94
CA LYS A 281 -3.38 -2.49 2.61
C LYS A 281 -3.01 -1.21 1.86
N PHE A 282 -2.98 -1.25 0.53
CA PHE A 282 -2.74 -0.10 -0.34
C PHE A 282 -3.94 0.86 -0.35
N LEU A 283 -5.17 0.34 -0.49
CA LEU A 283 -6.39 1.14 -0.39
C LEU A 283 -6.42 1.92 0.92
N LYS A 284 -6.12 1.28 2.05
CA LYS A 284 -6.07 1.93 3.36
C LYS A 284 -5.20 3.19 3.35
N VAL A 285 -3.99 3.10 2.78
CA VAL A 285 -3.06 4.23 2.69
C VAL A 285 -3.62 5.35 1.81
N ILE A 286 -4.18 5.01 0.64
CA ILE A 286 -4.79 5.99 -0.26
C ILE A 286 -5.97 6.67 0.43
N TYR A 287 -6.83 5.88 1.05
CA TYR A 287 -8.04 6.35 1.72
C TYR A 287 -7.71 7.25 2.92
N GLU A 288 -6.76 6.87 3.77
CA GLU A 288 -6.31 7.71 4.89
C GLU A 288 -5.77 9.06 4.42
N ASN A 289 -4.93 9.07 3.37
CA ASN A 289 -4.38 10.31 2.81
C ASN A 289 -5.47 11.17 2.14
N PHE A 290 -6.40 10.54 1.44
CA PHE A 290 -7.56 11.18 0.85
C PHE A 290 -8.40 11.89 1.92
N TYR A 291 -8.80 11.18 2.98
CA TYR A 291 -9.68 11.73 4.02
C TYR A 291 -9.02 12.83 4.86
N LYS A 292 -7.74 12.67 5.20
CA LYS A 292 -6.95 13.71 5.87
C LYS A 292 -6.94 15.01 5.08
N THR A 293 -6.91 14.92 3.75
CA THR A 293 -6.93 16.08 2.86
C THR A 293 -8.35 16.62 2.65
N TYR A 294 -9.33 15.72 2.43
CA TYR A 294 -10.72 16.06 2.12
C TYR A 294 -11.42 16.79 3.27
N ASN A 295 -11.28 16.28 4.50
CA ASN A 295 -11.91 16.87 5.68
C ASN A 295 -11.09 16.56 6.95
N PRO A 296 -10.02 17.33 7.23
CA PRO A 296 -9.14 17.10 8.37
C PRO A 296 -9.89 16.99 9.71
N LYS A 297 -10.88 17.88 9.92
CA LYS A 297 -11.68 17.91 11.17
C LYS A 297 -12.58 16.69 11.33
N ALA A 298 -13.12 16.16 10.23
CA ALA A 298 -13.89 14.93 10.27
C ALA A 298 -12.99 13.69 10.30
N ALA A 299 -11.81 13.72 9.70
CA ALA A 299 -10.84 12.63 9.75
C ALA A 299 -10.39 12.33 11.20
N ASP A 300 -10.22 13.35 12.03
CA ASP A 300 -9.88 13.17 13.45
C ASP A 300 -11.06 12.62 14.29
N ARG A 301 -12.32 12.88 13.86
CA ARG A 301 -13.54 12.48 14.60
C ARG A 301 -14.17 11.17 14.12
N LEU A 302 -14.03 10.87 12.83
CA LEU A 302 -14.57 9.71 12.11
C LEU A 302 -13.46 8.75 11.69
N GLY A 303 -12.22 8.96 12.18
CA GLY A 303 -11.07 8.16 11.80
C GLY A 303 -11.43 6.69 11.83
N ILE A 304 -11.34 6.03 10.67
CA ILE A 304 -11.58 4.60 10.57
C ILE A 304 -10.58 3.95 11.52
N VAL A 305 -11.08 3.52 12.68
CA VAL A 305 -10.26 2.82 13.66
C VAL A 305 -10.11 1.41 13.12
N TYR A 306 -8.93 1.13 12.60
CA TYR A 306 -8.58 -0.23 12.23
C TYR A 306 -8.31 -1.00 13.51
N THR A 307 -9.27 -1.83 13.91
CA THR A 307 -9.11 -2.75 15.03
C THR A 307 -7.91 -3.67 14.75
N PRO A 308 -6.90 -3.72 15.64
CA PRO A 308 -5.75 -4.61 15.49
C PRO A 308 -6.19 -6.06 15.24
N SER A 309 -5.51 -6.75 14.33
CA SER A 309 -5.83 -8.13 13.93
C SER A 309 -5.82 -9.11 15.09
N GLU A 310 -4.95 -8.86 16.07
CA GLU A 310 -4.80 -9.65 17.29
C GLU A 310 -6.04 -9.56 18.17
N ILE A 311 -6.67 -8.38 18.24
CA ILE A 311 -7.93 -8.18 18.98
C ILE A 311 -9.07 -8.87 18.24
N VAL A 312 -9.16 -8.68 16.91
CA VAL A 312 -10.19 -9.36 16.09
C VAL A 312 -10.08 -10.88 16.22
N ARG A 313 -8.86 -11.42 16.12
CA ARG A 313 -8.61 -12.86 16.28
C ARG A 313 -9.01 -13.35 17.66
N PHE A 314 -8.64 -12.63 18.72
CA PHE A 314 -9.06 -12.98 20.08
C PHE A 314 -10.58 -13.00 20.23
N MET A 315 -11.29 -12.02 19.65
CA MET A 315 -12.77 -11.99 19.69
C MET A 315 -13.37 -13.20 18.99
N ILE A 316 -12.87 -13.56 17.80
CA ILE A 316 -13.35 -14.71 17.02
C ILE A 316 -13.09 -16.02 17.78
N GLU A 317 -11.84 -16.28 18.19
CA GLU A 317 -11.46 -17.51 18.92
C GLU A 317 -12.21 -17.65 20.25
N SER A 318 -12.38 -16.54 20.97
CA SER A 318 -13.13 -16.55 22.24
C SER A 318 -14.62 -16.81 22.02
N THR A 319 -15.21 -16.27 20.95
CA THR A 319 -16.63 -16.47 20.64
C THR A 319 -16.90 -17.92 20.25
N ASP A 320 -16.04 -18.50 19.42
CA ASP A 320 -16.14 -19.90 19.00
C ASP A 320 -16.01 -20.85 20.20
N TYR A 321 -15.03 -20.60 21.09
CA TYR A 321 -14.88 -21.35 22.34
C TYR A 321 -16.11 -21.24 23.26
N LEU A 322 -16.71 -20.05 23.38
CA LEU A 322 -17.90 -19.86 24.20
C LEU A 322 -19.13 -20.55 23.58
N LEU A 323 -19.26 -20.56 22.26
CA LEU A 323 -20.30 -21.31 21.56
C LEU A 323 -20.15 -22.81 21.81
N GLU A 324 -18.94 -23.35 21.71
CA GLU A 324 -18.69 -24.77 21.95
C GLU A 324 -19.03 -25.13 23.39
N LYS A 325 -18.51 -24.34 24.35
CA LYS A 325 -18.65 -24.61 25.78
C LYS A 325 -20.09 -24.52 26.28
N HIS A 326 -20.87 -23.54 25.81
CA HIS A 326 -22.18 -23.22 26.38
C HIS A 326 -23.35 -23.69 25.54
N PHE A 327 -23.15 -23.90 24.24
CA PHE A 327 -24.21 -24.23 23.31
C PHE A 327 -23.92 -25.50 22.50
N ASN A 328 -22.72 -26.10 22.64
CA ASN A 328 -22.27 -27.25 21.86
C ASN A 328 -22.41 -26.99 20.35
N ARG A 329 -22.02 -25.77 19.95
CA ARG A 329 -22.03 -25.28 18.57
C ARG A 329 -20.70 -24.62 18.22
N LEU A 330 -20.38 -24.55 16.94
CA LEU A 330 -19.26 -23.77 16.41
C LEU A 330 -19.79 -22.61 15.56
N LEU A 331 -18.97 -21.58 15.33
CA LEU A 331 -19.27 -20.50 14.38
C LEU A 331 -19.54 -21.02 12.97
N ALA A 332 -19.00 -22.18 12.62
CA ALA A 332 -19.16 -22.82 11.32
C ALA A 332 -20.44 -23.68 11.21
N ASP A 333 -21.19 -23.87 12.28
CA ASP A 333 -22.39 -24.70 12.27
C ASP A 333 -23.55 -24.03 11.53
N SER A 334 -24.44 -24.85 10.96
CA SER A 334 -25.70 -24.35 10.42
C SER A 334 -26.55 -23.69 11.49
N ASP A 335 -27.33 -22.69 11.10
CA ASP A 335 -28.25 -21.93 11.96
C ASP A 335 -27.56 -21.08 13.04
N VAL A 336 -26.24 -20.84 12.89
CA VAL A 336 -25.49 -19.83 13.66
C VAL A 336 -25.33 -18.58 12.79
N GLU A 337 -26.11 -17.54 13.11
CA GLU A 337 -26.07 -16.26 12.39
C GLU A 337 -25.05 -15.30 13.02
N ILE A 338 -24.15 -14.77 12.20
CA ILE A 338 -23.13 -13.80 12.62
C ILE A 338 -23.52 -12.42 12.08
N LEU A 339 -23.51 -11.43 12.97
CA LEU A 339 -23.70 -10.02 12.64
C LEU A 339 -22.49 -9.23 13.16
N ASP A 340 -21.88 -8.45 12.28
CA ASP A 340 -20.82 -7.48 12.58
C ASP A 340 -21.36 -6.06 12.43
#